data_AF-A0A8B6Y2M8-F1
#
_entry.id   AF-A0A8B6Y2M8-F1
#
_cell.length_a   1.000
_cell.length_b   1.000
_cell.length_c   1.000
_cell.angle_alpha   90.00
_cell.angle_beta   90.00
_cell.angle_gamma   90.00
#
_symmetry.space_group_name_H-M   'P 1'
#
loop_
_entity.id
_entity.type
_entity.pdbx_description
1 polymer ?
#
loop_
_entity_poly.entity_id
_entity_poly.type
_entity_poly.pdbx_seq_one_letter_code
_entity_poly.pdbx_strand_id
1 'polypeptide(L)'
;MQRNISLTWTNCHTYGTRFYRKLFPRPLFVPNTSEIYFEKTVLFLQNGFAYENPDINQDGITYIVQVSGQSNFKMSSPDMCHSNCTSQELLVQLNKGDIFIYSRNEWTSSLVSSSKELSIIYISKFSK
;
A
#
# COMPACT_ATOMS: atom_id res chain seq x y z
N MET A 1 -19.57 21.78 7.73
CA MET A 1 -18.78 21.33 6.57
C MET A 1 -17.67 20.41 7.06
N GLN A 2 -17.75 19.11 6.80
CA GLN A 2 -16.58 18.24 6.95
C GLN A 2 -15.63 18.54 5.79
N ARG A 3 -14.40 18.95 6.10
CA ARG A 3 -13.36 19.10 5.08
C ARG A 3 -12.90 17.70 4.71
N ASN A 4 -12.99 17.38 3.42
CA ASN A 4 -12.50 16.12 2.89
C ASN A 4 -10.98 16.19 2.73
N ILE A 5 -10.25 15.24 3.32
CA ILE A 5 -8.78 15.22 3.31
C ILE A 5 -8.30 13.93 2.61
N SER A 6 -7.49 14.13 1.57
CA SER A 6 -6.59 13.13 1.03
C SER A 6 -5.19 13.74 1.00
N LEU A 7 -4.26 13.12 1.73
CA LEU A 7 -2.85 13.53 1.76
C LEU A 7 -1.98 12.31 1.46
N THR A 8 -1.06 12.49 0.52
CA THR A 8 0.00 11.52 0.23
C THR A 8 1.33 12.16 0.52
N TRP A 9 2.17 11.48 1.30
CA TRP A 9 3.53 11.88 1.56
C TRP A 9 4.49 10.77 1.19
N THR A 10 5.33 11.00 0.20
CA THR A 10 6.39 10.07 -0.21
C THR A 10 7.76 10.64 0.13
N ASN A 11 8.59 9.83 0.79
CA ASN A 11 9.96 10.18 1.13
C ASN A 11 10.95 9.23 0.49
N CYS A 12 11.90 9.79 -0.26
CA CYS A 12 13.00 9.04 -0.89
C CYS A 12 14.38 9.40 -0.31
N HIS A 13 14.43 10.23 0.75
CA HIS A 13 15.68 10.74 1.30
C HIS A 13 16.14 9.92 2.50
N THR A 14 17.43 9.60 2.57
CA THR A 14 18.02 8.72 3.59
C THR A 14 17.66 9.11 5.03
N TYR A 15 17.67 10.41 5.35
CA TYR A 15 17.27 10.91 6.66
C TYR A 15 15.80 10.60 7.00
N GLY A 16 14.88 10.85 6.05
CA GLY A 16 13.47 10.55 6.24
C GLY A 16 13.21 9.06 6.32
N THR A 17 13.86 8.25 5.48
CA THR A 17 13.78 6.78 5.56
C THR A 17 14.23 6.25 6.93
N ARG A 18 15.30 6.80 7.52
CA ARG A 18 15.75 6.42 8.87
C ARG A 18 14.71 6.77 9.94
N PHE A 19 14.05 7.91 9.81
CA PHE A 19 12.96 8.30 10.70
C PHE A 19 11.77 7.33 10.56
N TYR A 20 11.32 7.05 9.34
CA TYR A 20 10.23 6.10 9.09
C TYR A 20 10.53 4.70 9.62
N ARG A 21 11.77 4.21 9.51
CA ARG A 21 12.17 2.89 10.05
C ARG A 21 12.06 2.80 11.58
N LYS A 22 12.04 3.92 12.31
CA LYS A 22 11.78 3.94 13.75
C LYS A 22 10.29 3.82 14.07
N LEU A 23 9.42 4.36 13.21
CA LEU A 23 7.96 4.34 13.38
C LEU A 23 7.32 3.05 12.84
N PHE A 24 7.85 2.58 11.71
CA PHE A 24 7.40 1.39 11.00
C PHE A 24 8.58 0.43 10.88
N PRO A 25 8.81 -0.40 11.92
CA PRO A 25 9.91 -1.36 11.89
C PRO A 25 9.71 -2.36 10.74
N ARG A 26 10.83 -2.95 10.29
CA ARG A 26 10.82 -4.01 9.28
C ARG A 26 9.91 -5.16 9.75
N PRO A 27 8.89 -5.55 8.98
CA PRO A 27 8.07 -6.70 9.33
C PRO A 27 8.88 -8.00 9.33
N LEU A 28 8.50 -8.96 10.19
CA LEU A 28 9.23 -10.23 10.37
C LEU A 28 9.27 -11.10 9.10
N PHE A 29 8.28 -10.96 8.21
CA PHE A 29 8.25 -11.69 6.94
C PHE A 29 9.28 -11.19 5.92
N VAL A 30 9.88 -10.01 6.14
CA VAL A 30 10.88 -9.46 5.22
C VAL A 30 12.26 -10.03 5.59
N PRO A 31 12.87 -10.91 4.76
CA PRO A 31 14.12 -11.60 5.11
C PRO A 31 15.25 -10.62 5.39
N ASN A 32 16.09 -10.84 6.41
CA ASN A 32 17.15 -9.88 6.77
C ASN A 32 18.13 -9.54 5.63
N THR A 33 18.28 -10.45 4.66
CA THR A 33 19.12 -10.28 3.46
C THR A 33 18.50 -9.37 2.40
N SER A 34 17.19 -9.12 2.44
CA SER A 34 16.50 -8.30 1.45
C SER A 34 16.91 -6.83 1.53
N GLU A 35 17.11 -6.22 0.36
CA GLU A 35 17.31 -4.80 0.21
C GLU A 35 15.98 -4.06 0.41
N ILE A 36 15.97 -3.09 1.33
CA ILE A 36 14.80 -2.25 1.61
C ILE A 36 14.93 -0.96 0.82
N TYR A 37 13.95 -0.69 -0.04
CA TYR A 37 13.93 0.51 -0.87
C TYR A 37 13.95 1.77 0.00
N PHE A 38 14.48 2.89 -0.51
CA PHE A 38 14.46 4.15 0.25
C PHE A 38 13.08 4.78 0.30
N GLU A 39 12.27 4.55 -0.73
CA GLU A 39 10.92 5.08 -0.85
C GLU A 39 10.02 4.58 0.28
N LYS A 40 9.33 5.53 0.91
CA LYS A 40 8.41 5.34 2.03
C LYS A 40 7.22 6.24 1.79
N THR A 41 6.03 5.67 1.67
CA THR A 41 4.81 6.45 1.42
C THR A 41 3.85 6.31 2.60
N VAL A 42 3.30 7.43 3.05
CA VAL A 42 2.20 7.46 4.01
C VAL A 42 1.00 8.14 3.37
N LEU A 43 -0.14 7.48 3.44
CA LEU A 43 -1.42 7.98 2.95
C LEU A 43 -2.32 8.32 4.15
N PHE A 44 -3.03 9.42 4.04
CA PHE A 44 -4.12 9.80 4.94
C PHE A 44 -5.36 9.94 4.08
N LEU A 45 -6.29 9.00 4.20
CA LEU A 45 -7.47 8.90 3.36
C LEU A 45 -8.74 8.95 4.22
N GLN A 46 -9.54 9.98 4.00
CA GLN A 46 -10.90 10.02 4.55
C GLN A 46 -11.83 9.05 3.81
N ASN A 47 -12.94 8.67 4.46
CA ASN A 47 -13.91 7.73 3.91
C ASN A 47 -14.29 8.03 2.45
N GLY A 48 -14.25 7.02 1.60
CA GLY A 48 -14.60 7.11 0.17
C GLY A 48 -13.48 7.65 -0.74
N PHE A 49 -12.35 8.11 -0.20
CA PHE A 49 -11.21 8.50 -1.03
C PHE A 49 -10.40 7.29 -1.46
N ALA A 50 -10.01 7.31 -2.73
CA ALA A 50 -9.18 6.31 -3.37
C ALA A 50 -7.74 6.82 -3.54
N TYR A 51 -6.77 5.92 -3.40
CA TYR A 51 -5.42 6.08 -3.89
C TYR A 51 -5.17 5.04 -4.97
N GLU A 52 -5.02 5.51 -6.20
CA GLU A 52 -4.74 4.67 -7.36
C GLU A 52 -3.25 4.37 -7.42
N ASN A 53 -2.94 3.13 -7.73
CA ASN A 53 -1.59 2.64 -7.94
C ASN A 53 -0.60 2.91 -6.78
N PRO A 54 -0.85 2.36 -5.56
CA PRO A 54 0.05 2.42 -4.38
C PRO A 54 1.51 2.09 -4.65
N ASP A 55 1.78 1.35 -5.71
CA ASP A 55 3.13 1.02 -6.17
C ASP A 55 3.45 1.70 -7.50
N ILE A 56 4.39 2.63 -7.58
CA ILE A 56 4.71 3.36 -8.82
C ILE A 56 5.76 2.60 -9.66
N ASN A 57 6.61 1.78 -9.03
CA ASN A 57 7.72 1.09 -9.68
C ASN A 57 7.45 -0.42 -9.78
N GLN A 58 7.73 -1.06 -10.91
CA GLN A 58 7.42 -2.49 -11.08
C GLN A 58 8.36 -3.43 -10.31
N ASP A 59 9.49 -2.92 -9.82
CA ASP A 59 10.50 -3.74 -9.15
C ASP A 59 10.23 -3.93 -7.65
N GLY A 60 10.37 -5.17 -7.18
CA GLY A 60 10.31 -5.54 -5.78
C GLY A 60 8.92 -5.96 -5.27
N ILE A 61 8.88 -6.36 -4.01
CA ILE A 61 7.68 -6.78 -3.29
C ILE A 61 7.20 -5.60 -2.45
N THR A 62 5.95 -5.21 -2.65
CA THR A 62 5.28 -4.15 -1.91
C THR A 62 4.57 -4.72 -0.70
N TYR A 63 4.63 -4.00 0.42
CA TYR A 63 3.77 -4.25 1.55
C TYR A 63 3.07 -2.96 2.00
N ILE A 64 1.78 -3.10 2.30
CA ILE A 64 0.88 -2.07 2.78
C ILE A 64 0.55 -2.40 4.24
N VAL A 65 0.67 -1.41 5.12
CA VAL A 65 0.32 -1.52 6.53
C VAL A 65 -0.84 -0.56 6.83
N GLN A 66 -1.97 -1.09 7.29
CA GLN A 66 -3.10 -0.28 7.73
C GLN A 66 -2.87 0.17 9.19
N VAL A 67 -2.43 1.42 9.38
CA VAL A 67 -2.03 1.95 10.69
C VAL A 67 -3.24 2.35 11.55
N SER A 68 -4.28 2.87 10.91
CA SER A 68 -5.53 3.35 11.54
C SER A 68 -6.64 3.33 10.49
N GLY A 69 -7.91 3.26 10.92
CA GLY A 69 -9.05 3.13 10.03
C GLY A 69 -9.12 1.78 9.30
N GLN A 70 -9.83 1.77 8.18
CA GLN A 70 -10.06 0.59 7.34
C GLN A 70 -10.04 0.99 5.86
N SER A 71 -9.47 0.14 5.02
CA SER A 71 -9.48 0.33 3.57
C SER A 71 -9.83 -0.95 2.83
N ASN A 72 -10.36 -0.81 1.63
CA ASN A 72 -10.50 -1.89 0.68
C ASN A 72 -9.36 -1.78 -0.32
N PHE A 73 -8.49 -2.78 -0.35
CA PHE A 73 -7.49 -2.97 -1.38
C PHE A 73 -8.10 -3.76 -2.53
N LYS A 74 -8.00 -3.20 -3.74
CA LYS A 74 -8.42 -3.85 -4.98
C LYS A 74 -7.20 -4.06 -5.86
N MET A 75 -7.09 -5.23 -6.46
CA MET A 75 -6.08 -5.53 -7.47
C MET A 75 -6.76 -6.15 -8.69
N SER A 76 -6.59 -5.57 -9.87
CA SER A 76 -7.23 -6.01 -11.10
C SER A 76 -6.21 -6.55 -12.08
N SER A 77 -6.51 -7.71 -12.69
CA SER A 77 -5.65 -8.32 -13.70
C SER A 77 -5.67 -7.50 -15.00
N PRO A 78 -4.57 -7.49 -15.77
CA PRO A 78 -4.55 -6.90 -17.11
C PRO A 78 -5.65 -7.46 -18.03
N ASP A 79 -6.13 -6.65 -18.97
CA ASP A 79 -7.20 -7.04 -19.92
C ASP A 79 -6.84 -8.29 -20.71
N MET A 80 -5.56 -8.48 -21.05
CA MET A 80 -5.08 -9.68 -21.76
C MET A 80 -5.33 -10.99 -20.98
N CYS A 81 -5.48 -10.92 -19.66
CA CYS A 81 -5.75 -12.07 -18.81
C CYS A 81 -7.25 -12.40 -18.69
N HIS A 82 -8.16 -11.49 -19.09
CA HIS A 82 -9.60 -11.65 -18.85
C HIS A 82 -10.22 -12.84 -19.60
N SER A 83 -9.65 -13.23 -20.73
CA SER A 83 -10.12 -14.39 -21.51
C SER A 83 -9.80 -15.73 -20.86
N ASN A 84 -8.79 -15.78 -20.00
CA ASN A 84 -8.22 -17.02 -19.45
C ASN A 84 -8.30 -17.13 -17.92
N CYS A 85 -8.58 -16.03 -17.21
CA CYS A 85 -8.65 -16.01 -15.75
C CYS A 85 -10.09 -16.00 -15.24
N THR A 86 -10.40 -16.89 -14.29
CA THR A 86 -11.72 -16.97 -13.63
C THR A 86 -11.98 -15.83 -12.64
N SER A 87 -10.92 -15.19 -12.13
CA SER A 87 -11.01 -14.02 -11.25
C SER A 87 -10.23 -12.87 -11.89
N GLN A 88 -10.95 -11.80 -12.21
CA GLN A 88 -10.39 -10.57 -12.79
C GLN A 88 -9.98 -9.57 -11.70
N GLU A 89 -10.45 -9.77 -10.47
CA GLU A 89 -10.28 -8.84 -9.36
C GLU A 89 -10.05 -9.58 -8.04
N LEU A 90 -9.02 -9.15 -7.33
CA LEU A 90 -8.79 -9.48 -5.92
C LEU A 90 -9.26 -8.30 -5.07
N LEU A 91 -10.17 -8.56 -4.14
CA LEU A 91 -10.66 -7.56 -3.17
C LEU A 91 -10.33 -8.02 -1.76
N VAL A 92 -9.63 -7.17 -1.01
CA VAL A 92 -9.23 -7.45 0.37
C VAL A 92 -9.56 -6.25 1.23
N GLN A 93 -10.28 -6.46 2.33
CA GLN A 93 -10.48 -5.43 3.34
C GLN A 93 -9.33 -5.46 4.34
N LEU A 94 -8.66 -4.33 4.51
CA LEU A 94 -7.56 -4.12 5.45
C LEU A 94 -8.09 -3.37 6.68
N ASN A 95 -7.99 -4.02 7.83
CA ASN A 95 -8.29 -3.45 9.13
C ASN A 95 -7.03 -2.91 9.79
N LYS A 96 -7.18 -2.05 10.79
CA LYS A 96 -6.07 -1.58 11.61
C LYS A 96 -5.19 -2.75 12.09
N GLY A 97 -3.90 -2.67 11.77
CA GLY A 97 -2.88 -3.67 12.10
C GLY A 97 -2.60 -4.66 10.96
N ASP A 98 -3.47 -4.75 9.96
CA ASP A 98 -3.27 -5.65 8.83
C ASP A 98 -2.09 -5.21 7.98
N ILE A 99 -1.34 -6.21 7.50
CA ILE A 99 -0.27 -6.05 6.53
C ILE A 99 -0.62 -6.88 5.30
N PHE A 100 -0.73 -6.22 4.16
CA PHE A 100 -0.96 -6.86 2.87
C PHE A 100 0.30 -6.79 2.02
N ILE A 101 0.68 -7.91 1.42
CA ILE A 101 1.94 -8.05 0.68
C ILE A 101 1.59 -8.51 -0.72
N TYR A 102 2.15 -7.86 -1.73
CA TYR A 102 1.95 -8.23 -3.12
C TYR A 102 3.15 -7.83 -3.99
N SER A 103 3.33 -8.54 -5.09
CA SER A 103 4.23 -8.15 -6.17
C SER A 103 3.38 -7.60 -7.30
N ARG A 104 3.74 -6.42 -7.82
CA ARG A 104 3.02 -5.83 -8.96
C ARG A 104 3.55 -6.45 -10.26
N ASN A 105 2.96 -7.59 -10.65
CA ASN A 105 3.27 -8.25 -11.92
C ASN A 105 2.28 -7.84 -13.01
N GLU A 106 2.27 -6.56 -13.42
CA GLU A 106 1.33 -5.94 -14.39
C GLU A 106 -0.09 -5.65 -13.87
N TRP A 107 -0.44 -6.05 -12.64
CA TRP A 107 -1.76 -5.78 -12.08
C TRP A 107 -1.91 -4.30 -11.71
N THR A 108 -3.09 -3.74 -11.94
CA THR A 108 -3.46 -2.43 -11.39
C THR A 108 -3.95 -2.61 -9.96
N SER A 109 -3.75 -1.60 -9.11
CA SER A 109 -4.19 -1.66 -7.72
C SER A 109 -4.74 -0.33 -7.23
N SER A 110 -5.68 -0.39 -6.31
CA SER A 110 -6.23 0.79 -5.65
C SER A 110 -6.54 0.52 -4.18
N LEU A 111 -6.47 1.58 -3.38
CA LEU A 111 -6.83 1.58 -1.96
C LEU A 111 -7.95 2.57 -1.73
N VAL A 112 -9.10 2.11 -1.25
CA VAL A 112 -10.24 2.97 -0.95
C VAL A 112 -10.52 2.94 0.54
N SER A 113 -10.48 4.08 1.21
CA SER A 113 -10.85 4.16 2.63
C SER A 113 -12.34 3.84 2.82
N SER A 114 -12.65 2.91 3.72
CA SER A 114 -14.02 2.44 4.00
C SER A 114 -14.51 2.81 5.42
N SER A 115 -13.63 3.35 6.26
CA SER A 115 -13.96 3.73 7.64
C SER A 115 -14.37 5.20 7.79
N LYS A 116 -15.21 5.50 8.79
CA LYS A 116 -15.45 6.87 9.26
C LYS A 116 -14.22 7.49 9.94
N GLU A 117 -13.38 6.67 10.55
CA GLU A 117 -12.06 7.05 11.06
C GLU A 117 -11.12 7.36 9.87
N LEU A 118 -10.18 8.28 10.06
CA LEU A 118 -9.15 8.58 9.07
C LEU A 118 -8.29 7.33 8.82
N SER A 119 -8.23 6.87 7.57
CA SER A 119 -7.35 5.76 7.20
C SER A 119 -5.93 6.25 7.05
N ILE A 120 -5.03 5.74 7.89
CA ILE A 120 -3.59 5.97 7.78
C ILE A 120 -2.95 4.70 7.24
N ILE A 121 -2.26 4.80 6.12
CA ILE A 121 -1.69 3.66 5.42
C ILE A 121 -0.22 3.92 5.18
N TYR A 122 0.65 2.98 5.54
CA TYR A 122 2.07 3.04 5.26
C TYR A 122 2.43 2.01 4.19
N ILE A 123 3.19 2.43 3.19
CA ILE A 123 3.58 1.60 2.04
C ILE A 123 5.09 1.57 1.96
N SER A 124 5.64 0.37 1.78
CA SER A 124 7.04 0.21 1.48
C SER A 124 7.34 -1.02 0.64
N LYS A 125 8.59 -1.13 0.18
CA LYS A 125 9.04 -2.16 -0.75
C LYS A 125 10.36 -2.77 -0.33
N PHE A 126 10.57 -4.01 -0.76
CA PHE A 126 11.84 -4.72 -0.65
C PHE A 126 12.10 -5.63 -1.85
N SER A 127 13.36 -5.87 -2.17
CA SER A 127 13.78 -6.87 -3.16
C SER A 127 14.51 -8.02 -2.46
N LYS A 128 14.55 -9.19 -3.12
CA LYS A 128 15.38 -10.31 -2.66
C LYS A 128 16.85 -9.99 -2.81
#